data_AF-A0A4Q9FCN9-F1
#
_entry.id   AF-A0A4Q9FCN9-F1
#
_cell.length_a   1.000
_cell.length_b   1.000
_cell.length_c   1.000
_cell.angle_alpha   90.00
_cell.angle_beta   90.00
_cell.angle_gamma   90.00
#
_symmetry.space_group_name_H-M   'P 1'
#
loop_
_entity.id
_entity.type
_entity.pdbx_description
1 polymer ?
#
loop_
_entity_poly.entity_id
_entity_poly.type
_entity_poly.pdbx_seq_one_letter_code
_entity_poly.pdbx_strand_id
1 'polypeptide(L)'
;MIKLNVYIILLLILSLADHSYAQKESASVNPTIPNFMELSNDSLRLKLDLTRGGAIAYISKSDVDRNIVNVHDEGRYIQQSYYGGKIINRQNEGQKKAWSPWSWNPIQVGDCYQNRAEILEYKQEGNTLYVKCIPMLWDMKNKPAEAIMEQWTTLKGNVIKVRNKLTCHRTDTIYGEGKAHNQELPAVYPISALNNLYSYFGDKPFTGAPLNKPKVINLRSGFWGKYKNNMVTENWMAFVNDDLWGIGVYAPICTNFLAGMAKDPGYEAHDSATSYMAPLNKATFNKNTVYEYDYYLIVGNLNTIRKSIYSLNESIKSK
;
A
#
# COMPACT_ATOMS: atom_id res chain seq x y z
N MET A 1 53.36 -24.79 -65.87
CA MET A 1 53.12 -23.66 -64.94
C MET A 1 51.68 -23.73 -64.47
N ILE A 2 51.54 -24.05 -63.19
CA ILE A 2 50.41 -23.90 -62.25
C ILE A 2 49.03 -24.39 -62.72
N LYS A 3 48.72 -25.63 -62.29
CA LYS A 3 47.39 -26.25 -62.29
C LYS A 3 46.50 -25.59 -61.23
N LEU A 4 45.25 -25.32 -61.61
CA LEU A 4 44.15 -24.82 -60.79
C LEU A 4 43.67 -25.95 -59.85
N ASN A 5 43.89 -25.81 -58.54
CA ASN A 5 43.29 -26.68 -57.52
C ASN A 5 42.10 -25.94 -56.90
N VAL A 6 40.90 -26.44 -57.21
CA VAL A 6 39.64 -26.04 -56.59
C VAL A 6 39.57 -26.71 -55.22
N TYR A 7 39.65 -25.92 -54.14
CA TYR A 7 39.28 -26.38 -52.81
C TYR A 7 37.80 -26.12 -52.58
N ILE A 8 37.03 -27.22 -52.56
CA ILE A 8 35.65 -27.26 -52.06
C ILE A 8 35.71 -27.04 -50.54
N ILE A 9 35.33 -25.85 -50.08
CA ILE A 9 35.06 -25.62 -48.65
C ILE A 9 33.66 -26.16 -48.39
N LEU A 10 33.61 -27.30 -47.71
CA LEU A 10 32.40 -27.90 -47.17
C LEU A 10 31.90 -27.00 -46.03
N LEU A 11 30.89 -26.16 -46.29
CA LEU A 11 30.13 -25.45 -45.26
C LEU A 11 29.34 -26.49 -44.45
N LEU A 12 29.89 -26.89 -43.31
CA LEU A 12 29.16 -27.58 -42.27
C LEU A 12 28.09 -26.63 -41.72
N ILE A 13 26.85 -26.89 -42.12
CA ILE A 13 25.64 -26.30 -41.56
C ILE A 13 25.49 -26.89 -40.15
N LEU A 14 26.17 -26.31 -39.17
CA LEU A 14 25.84 -26.54 -37.77
C LEU A 14 24.48 -25.89 -37.55
N SER A 15 23.45 -26.72 -37.37
CA SER A 15 22.15 -26.26 -36.90
C SER A 15 22.38 -25.51 -35.59
N LEU A 16 22.22 -24.19 -35.62
CA LEU A 16 21.99 -23.41 -34.43
C LEU A 16 20.68 -23.94 -33.85
N ALA A 17 20.80 -24.87 -32.90
CA ALA A 17 19.70 -25.19 -32.01
C ALA A 17 19.34 -23.87 -31.34
N ASP A 18 18.14 -23.37 -31.66
CA ASP A 18 17.50 -22.28 -30.95
C ASP A 18 17.57 -22.57 -29.45
N HIS A 19 18.58 -22.00 -28.78
CA HIS A 19 18.53 -21.84 -27.34
C HIS A 19 17.54 -20.72 -27.10
N SER A 20 16.26 -21.08 -27.19
CA SER A 20 15.22 -20.41 -26.45
C SER A 20 15.70 -20.37 -25.00
N TYR A 21 16.18 -19.20 -24.58
CA TYR A 21 16.39 -18.92 -23.18
C TYR A 21 15.02 -19.08 -22.55
N ALA A 22 14.81 -20.22 -21.90
CA ALA A 22 13.63 -20.50 -21.12
C ALA A 22 13.50 -19.35 -20.12
N GLN A 23 12.53 -18.49 -20.40
CA GLN A 23 12.03 -17.48 -19.50
C GLN A 23 11.60 -18.26 -18.27
N LYS A 24 12.41 -18.20 -17.21
CA LYS A 24 12.09 -18.86 -15.94
C LYS A 24 10.74 -18.30 -15.52
N GLU A 25 9.71 -19.15 -15.62
CA GLU A 25 8.33 -18.82 -15.34
C GLU A 25 8.28 -17.99 -14.05
N SER A 26 7.66 -16.83 -14.15
CA SER A 26 7.16 -16.08 -12.99
C SER A 26 6.53 -17.08 -12.02
N ALA A 27 6.89 -16.98 -10.74
CA ALA A 27 6.38 -17.81 -9.64
C ALA A 27 4.99 -18.39 -9.98
N SER A 28 4.95 -19.69 -10.23
CA SER A 28 3.75 -20.42 -10.57
C SER A 28 2.66 -20.03 -9.59
N VAL A 29 1.62 -19.35 -10.06
CA VAL A 29 0.39 -19.18 -9.28
C VAL A 29 -0.06 -20.60 -8.96
N ASN A 30 0.07 -21.01 -7.70
CA ASN A 30 -0.47 -22.28 -7.25
C ASN A 30 -1.97 -22.24 -7.60
N PRO A 31 -2.48 -23.10 -8.49
CA PRO A 31 -3.84 -22.99 -9.04
C PRO A 31 -4.94 -23.21 -7.98
N THR A 32 -4.56 -23.36 -6.72
CA THR A 32 -5.40 -23.59 -5.55
C THR A 32 -5.60 -22.36 -4.66
N ILE A 33 -4.82 -21.28 -4.81
CA ILE A 33 -5.02 -20.04 -4.03
C ILE A 33 -6.02 -19.15 -4.78
N PRO A 34 -7.16 -18.77 -4.17
CA PRO A 34 -8.09 -17.85 -4.81
C PRO A 34 -7.43 -16.49 -5.02
N ASN A 35 -7.79 -15.76 -6.09
CA ASN A 35 -7.22 -14.43 -6.34
C ASN A 35 -7.59 -13.42 -5.24
N PHE A 36 -8.78 -13.55 -4.66
CA PHE A 36 -9.30 -12.63 -3.65
C PHE A 36 -9.89 -13.38 -2.45
N MET A 37 -9.77 -12.77 -1.28
CA MET A 37 -10.68 -13.01 -0.16
C MET A 37 -11.70 -11.88 -0.09
N GLU A 38 -12.95 -12.19 0.24
CA GLU A 38 -14.03 -11.21 0.18
C GLU A 38 -14.83 -11.16 1.50
N LEU A 39 -15.27 -9.96 1.86
CA LEU A 39 -16.29 -9.73 2.88
C LEU A 39 -17.38 -8.84 2.30
N SER A 40 -18.62 -9.09 2.70
CA SER A 40 -19.74 -8.21 2.40
C SER A 40 -20.71 -8.13 3.58
N ASN A 41 -21.45 -7.05 3.63
CA ASN A 41 -22.62 -6.86 4.48
C ASN A 41 -23.61 -5.91 3.77
N ASP A 42 -24.66 -5.51 4.46
CA ASP A 42 -25.70 -4.63 3.89
C ASP A 42 -25.18 -3.24 3.47
N SER A 43 -23.97 -2.84 3.90
CA SER A 43 -23.37 -1.54 3.60
C SER A 43 -22.25 -1.59 2.57
N LEU A 44 -21.36 -2.59 2.62
CA LEU A 44 -20.11 -2.60 1.87
C LEU A 44 -19.77 -3.98 1.29
N ARG A 45 -18.97 -3.97 0.22
CA ARG A 45 -18.18 -5.11 -0.26
C ARG A 45 -16.70 -4.76 -0.21
N LEU A 46 -15.89 -5.70 0.25
CA LEU A 46 -14.46 -5.57 0.50
C LEU A 46 -13.73 -6.77 -0.12
N LYS A 47 -12.60 -6.55 -0.80
CA LYS A 47 -11.72 -7.63 -1.26
C LYS A 47 -10.26 -7.40 -0.90
N LEU A 48 -9.58 -8.46 -0.45
CA LEU A 48 -8.13 -8.53 -0.28
C LEU A 48 -7.51 -9.30 -1.45
N ASP A 49 -6.47 -8.76 -2.09
CA ASP A 49 -5.81 -9.38 -3.25
C ASP A 49 -4.73 -10.38 -2.79
N LEU A 50 -5.04 -11.67 -2.85
CA LEU A 50 -4.10 -12.75 -2.51
C LEU A 50 -3.05 -12.98 -3.59
N THR A 51 -3.18 -12.36 -4.77
CA THR A 51 -2.08 -12.34 -5.73
C THR A 51 -1.03 -11.28 -5.38
N ARG A 52 -1.32 -10.40 -4.39
CA ARG A 52 -0.54 -9.22 -4.00
C ARG A 52 -0.53 -8.98 -2.48
N GLY A 53 -0.05 -9.96 -1.72
CA GLY A 53 0.20 -9.82 -0.28
C GLY A 53 -1.04 -9.60 0.62
N GLY A 54 -2.25 -9.77 0.09
CA GLY A 54 -3.50 -9.57 0.84
C GLY A 54 -3.84 -8.11 1.14
N ALA A 55 -3.28 -7.17 0.37
CA ALA A 55 -3.64 -5.76 0.51
C ALA A 55 -5.12 -5.53 0.14
N ILE A 56 -5.74 -4.51 0.73
CA ILE A 56 -7.12 -4.15 0.38
C ILE A 56 -7.11 -3.57 -1.04
N ALA A 57 -7.77 -4.27 -1.95
CA ALA A 57 -7.79 -3.97 -3.39
C ALA A 57 -9.14 -3.47 -3.88
N TYR A 58 -10.19 -3.70 -3.10
CA TYR A 58 -11.54 -3.34 -3.50
C TYR A 58 -12.37 -2.94 -2.29
N ILE A 59 -13.01 -1.78 -2.39
CA ILE A 59 -14.09 -1.35 -1.50
C ILE A 59 -15.19 -0.77 -2.38
N SER A 60 -16.44 -1.16 -2.14
CA SER A 60 -17.62 -0.55 -2.78
C SER A 60 -18.79 -0.51 -1.82
N LYS A 61 -19.84 0.26 -2.13
CA LYS A 61 -21.15 0.05 -1.48
C LYS A 61 -21.68 -1.34 -1.83
N SER A 62 -22.51 -1.90 -0.96
CA SER A 62 -23.13 -3.21 -1.15
C SER A 62 -23.97 -3.31 -2.43
N ASP A 63 -24.59 -2.22 -2.84
CA ASP A 63 -25.58 -2.13 -3.92
C ASP A 63 -25.03 -1.64 -5.27
N VAL A 64 -23.75 -1.27 -5.36
CA VAL A 64 -23.12 -0.80 -6.60
C VAL A 64 -21.76 -1.42 -6.84
N ASP A 65 -21.42 -1.74 -8.08
CA ASP A 65 -20.09 -2.22 -8.47
C ASP A 65 -19.19 -1.06 -8.89
N ARG A 66 -18.62 -0.39 -7.88
CA ARG A 66 -17.65 0.68 -8.08
C ARG A 66 -16.55 0.59 -7.04
N ASN A 67 -15.35 0.23 -7.49
CA ASN A 67 -14.18 0.18 -6.63
C ASN A 67 -13.66 1.58 -6.31
N ILE A 68 -13.61 1.94 -5.03
CA ILE A 68 -13.04 3.23 -4.58
C ILE A 68 -11.57 3.16 -4.20
N VAL A 69 -10.93 1.99 -4.32
CA VAL A 69 -9.49 1.80 -4.09
C VAL A 69 -8.77 1.87 -5.43
N ASN A 70 -7.70 2.67 -5.51
CA ASN A 70 -6.86 2.70 -6.69
C ASN A 70 -5.84 1.54 -6.65
N VAL A 71 -5.81 0.76 -7.73
CA VAL A 71 -5.04 -0.47 -7.90
C VAL A 71 -4.20 -0.44 -9.19
N HIS A 72 -3.82 0.76 -9.64
CA HIS A 72 -3.10 0.93 -10.92
C HIS A 72 -1.71 0.25 -10.95
N ASP A 73 -0.97 0.26 -9.84
CA ASP A 73 0.33 -0.39 -9.71
C ASP A 73 0.61 -0.84 -8.27
N GLU A 74 1.75 -1.51 -8.08
CA GLU A 74 2.16 -2.12 -6.81
C GLU A 74 2.42 -1.10 -5.68
N GLY A 75 2.60 0.18 -6.02
CA GLY A 75 2.76 1.26 -5.05
C GLY A 75 1.44 1.77 -4.47
N ARG A 76 0.27 1.37 -5.02
CA ARG A 76 -1.06 1.84 -4.60
C ARG A 76 -1.80 0.84 -3.70
N TYR A 77 -3.10 0.65 -3.80
CA TYR A 77 -3.93 -0.13 -2.85
C TYR A 77 -4.06 0.55 -1.47
N ILE A 78 -4.73 -0.08 -0.52
CA ILE A 78 -4.59 0.27 0.89
C ILE A 78 -3.71 -0.80 1.54
N GLN A 79 -2.50 -0.43 1.92
CA GLN A 79 -1.42 -1.39 2.19
C GLN A 79 -0.42 -0.95 3.26
N GLN A 80 0.28 -1.93 3.84
CA GLN A 80 1.41 -1.69 4.73
C GLN A 80 2.65 -1.21 3.94
N SER A 81 3.28 -0.13 4.40
CA SER A 81 4.51 0.44 3.85
C SER A 81 5.36 1.01 4.99
N TYR A 82 6.64 0.60 5.08
CA TYR A 82 7.50 0.97 6.20
C TYR A 82 8.86 1.49 5.76
N TYR A 83 9.56 2.21 6.63
CA TYR A 83 10.89 2.77 6.36
C TYR A 83 11.85 2.47 7.52
N GLY A 84 13.02 1.92 7.21
CA GLY A 84 14.01 1.52 8.22
C GLY A 84 15.46 1.84 7.83
N GLY A 85 16.28 2.13 8.84
CA GLY A 85 17.73 2.25 8.69
C GLY A 85 18.24 3.40 7.82
N LYS A 86 19.47 3.29 7.30
CA LYS A 86 20.15 4.32 6.51
C LYS A 86 19.57 4.38 5.10
N ILE A 87 19.52 5.58 4.55
CA ILE A 87 19.31 5.81 3.11
C ILE A 87 20.64 5.51 2.42
N ILE A 88 20.66 4.53 1.52
CA ILE A 88 21.87 4.01 0.87
C ILE A 88 21.68 3.88 -0.65
N ASN A 89 22.79 4.01 -1.38
CA ASN A 89 22.82 3.74 -2.81
C ASN A 89 23.20 2.27 -3.02
N ARG A 90 22.29 1.51 -3.64
CA ARG A 90 22.45 0.10 -4.00
C ARG A 90 22.30 -0.12 -5.52
N GLN A 91 22.56 0.90 -6.35
CA GLN A 91 22.41 0.78 -7.81
C GLN A 91 23.27 -0.34 -8.41
N ASN A 92 24.46 -0.58 -7.85
CA ASN A 92 25.32 -1.70 -8.26
C ASN A 92 24.72 -3.08 -7.94
N GLU A 93 23.71 -3.14 -7.07
CA GLU A 93 22.95 -4.35 -6.72
C GLU A 93 21.59 -4.41 -7.43
N GLY A 94 21.30 -3.47 -8.34
CA GLY A 94 20.05 -3.43 -9.10
C GLY A 94 18.94 -2.55 -8.52
N GLN A 95 19.26 -1.65 -7.56
CA GLN A 95 18.33 -0.62 -7.10
C GLN A 95 17.88 0.29 -8.24
N LYS A 96 16.58 0.61 -8.31
CA LYS A 96 16.03 1.49 -9.34
C LYS A 96 16.62 2.89 -9.19
N LYS A 97 17.14 3.46 -10.28
CA LYS A 97 17.71 4.82 -10.30
C LYS A 97 16.75 5.89 -9.76
N ALA A 98 15.44 5.75 -10.04
CA ALA A 98 14.41 6.67 -9.54
C ALA A 98 14.23 6.63 -8.01
N TRP A 99 14.66 5.53 -7.38
CA TRP A 99 14.59 5.28 -5.94
C TRP A 99 16.02 5.06 -5.41
N SER A 100 16.96 5.94 -5.76
CA SER A 100 18.33 5.88 -5.25
C SER A 100 18.83 7.27 -4.85
N PRO A 101 19.43 7.42 -3.65
CA PRO A 101 19.51 6.41 -2.59
C PRO A 101 18.15 6.17 -1.91
N TRP A 102 17.96 5.01 -1.27
CA TRP A 102 16.71 4.65 -0.58
C TRP A 102 16.98 3.93 0.74
N SER A 103 16.01 3.99 1.65
CA SER A 103 16.03 3.23 2.91
C SER A 103 15.46 1.83 2.72
N TRP A 104 15.56 0.98 3.74
CA TRP A 104 14.84 -0.29 3.75
C TRP A 104 13.34 0.00 3.72
N ASN A 105 12.63 -0.46 2.69
CA ASN A 105 11.22 -0.14 2.47
C ASN A 105 10.43 -1.37 2.00
N PRO A 106 9.95 -2.22 2.93
CA PRO A 106 9.03 -3.30 2.60
C PRO A 106 7.65 -2.76 2.20
N ILE A 107 7.12 -3.28 1.11
CA ILE A 107 5.78 -2.96 0.57
C ILE A 107 4.98 -4.26 0.49
N GLN A 108 3.73 -4.22 0.98
CA GLN A 108 2.86 -5.39 1.05
C GLN A 108 2.45 -5.93 -0.31
N VAL A 109 2.20 -5.05 -1.29
CA VAL A 109 1.68 -5.44 -2.60
C VAL A 109 2.78 -6.03 -3.49
N GLY A 110 3.91 -5.33 -3.60
CA GLY A 110 5.01 -5.70 -4.49
C GLY A 110 6.02 -4.58 -4.71
N ASP A 111 7.06 -4.86 -5.49
CA ASP A 111 8.10 -3.89 -5.84
C ASP A 111 7.75 -3.04 -7.07
N CYS A 112 8.53 -1.99 -7.32
CA CYS A 112 8.32 -1.09 -8.46
C CYS A 112 8.70 -1.69 -9.84
N TYR A 113 8.99 -2.99 -9.88
CA TYR A 113 9.23 -3.81 -11.06
C TYR A 113 8.13 -4.86 -11.26
N GLN A 114 7.02 -4.76 -10.54
CA GLN A 114 5.83 -5.61 -10.64
C GLN A 114 6.04 -7.05 -10.12
N ASN A 115 7.06 -7.29 -9.30
CA ASN A 115 7.17 -8.57 -8.57
C ASN A 115 6.36 -8.46 -7.28
N ARG A 116 5.53 -9.47 -7.03
CA ARG A 116 4.47 -9.43 -6.01
C ARG A 116 4.93 -10.08 -4.72
N ALA A 117 4.37 -9.64 -3.60
CA ALA A 117 4.57 -10.30 -2.31
C ALA A 117 4.02 -11.74 -2.32
N GLU A 118 4.67 -12.61 -1.56
CA GLU A 118 4.31 -14.03 -1.45
C GLU A 118 3.33 -14.26 -0.30
N ILE A 119 2.20 -14.93 -0.57
CA ILE A 119 1.26 -15.35 0.48
C ILE A 119 1.79 -16.58 1.20
N LEU A 120 1.86 -16.49 2.53
CA LEU A 120 2.22 -17.61 3.40
C LEU A 120 1.00 -18.28 4.03
N GLU A 121 0.01 -17.48 4.40
CA GLU A 121 -1.18 -17.96 5.09
C GLU A 121 -2.35 -17.00 4.83
N TYR A 122 -3.56 -17.56 4.72
CA TYR A 122 -4.79 -16.79 4.67
C TYR A 122 -5.91 -17.56 5.34
N LYS A 123 -6.78 -16.86 6.07
CA LYS A 123 -7.90 -17.47 6.81
C LYS A 123 -9.07 -16.50 6.91
N GLN A 124 -10.29 -17.02 6.86
CA GLN A 124 -11.49 -16.26 7.20
C GLN A 124 -12.12 -16.84 8.47
N GLU A 125 -12.44 -15.96 9.42
CA GLU A 125 -13.18 -16.28 10.64
C GLU A 125 -14.34 -15.30 10.81
N GLY A 126 -15.56 -15.75 10.52
CA GLY A 126 -16.75 -14.91 10.52
C GLY A 126 -16.57 -13.71 9.59
N ASN A 127 -16.59 -12.50 10.17
CA ASN A 127 -16.44 -11.24 9.47
C ASN A 127 -15.00 -10.68 9.47
N THR A 128 -14.00 -11.53 9.72
CA THR A 128 -12.58 -11.17 9.73
C THR A 128 -11.79 -12.00 8.73
N LEU A 129 -11.01 -11.33 7.89
CA LEU A 129 -10.01 -11.93 7.00
C LEU A 129 -8.63 -11.75 7.62
N TYR A 130 -7.84 -12.80 7.63
CA TYR A 130 -6.44 -12.77 8.02
C TYR A 130 -5.57 -13.15 6.83
N VAL A 131 -4.49 -12.38 6.61
CA VAL A 131 -3.47 -12.69 5.59
C VAL A 131 -2.09 -12.47 6.19
N LYS A 132 -1.16 -13.38 5.83
CA LYS A 132 0.27 -13.32 6.15
C LYS A 132 1.07 -13.42 4.86
N CYS A 133 2.03 -12.53 4.67
CA CYS A 133 2.87 -12.51 3.46
C CYS A 133 4.33 -12.14 3.74
N ILE A 134 5.17 -12.44 2.74
CA ILE A 134 6.54 -11.91 2.62
C ILE A 134 6.48 -10.68 1.70
N PRO A 135 6.71 -9.46 2.21
CA PRO A 135 6.73 -8.24 1.41
C PRO A 135 8.02 -8.11 0.59
N MET A 136 7.96 -7.25 -0.43
CA MET A 136 9.08 -6.95 -1.32
C MET A 136 9.71 -5.61 -0.96
N LEU A 137 11.00 -5.43 -1.22
CA LEU A 137 11.64 -4.12 -1.17
C LEU A 137 11.20 -3.29 -2.38
N TRP A 138 10.61 -2.12 -2.16
CA TRP A 138 10.08 -1.26 -3.22
C TRP A 138 11.10 -0.96 -4.33
N ASP A 139 12.31 -0.59 -3.93
CA ASP A 139 13.36 -0.03 -4.77
C ASP A 139 14.20 -1.09 -5.50
N MET A 140 14.06 -2.37 -5.13
CA MET A 140 14.87 -3.48 -5.62
C MET A 140 14.04 -4.42 -6.49
N LYS A 141 14.64 -4.99 -7.55
CA LYS A 141 13.96 -5.93 -8.43
C LYS A 141 13.90 -7.33 -7.81
N ASN A 142 12.69 -7.82 -7.55
CA ASN A 142 12.37 -9.16 -7.06
C ASN A 142 13.16 -9.54 -5.79
N LYS A 143 13.23 -8.60 -4.83
CA LYS A 143 13.96 -8.81 -3.57
C LYS A 143 13.00 -8.80 -2.38
N PRO A 144 12.76 -9.96 -1.73
CA PRO A 144 12.06 -10.01 -0.45
C PRO A 144 12.73 -9.13 0.60
N ALA A 145 11.93 -8.52 1.48
CA ALA A 145 12.42 -7.55 2.44
C ALA A 145 12.96 -8.14 3.76
N GLU A 146 13.02 -9.47 3.86
CA GLU A 146 13.39 -10.19 5.11
C GLU A 146 12.50 -9.73 6.29
N ALA A 147 11.20 -9.72 6.04
CA ALA A 147 10.16 -9.41 7.01
C ALA A 147 8.91 -10.26 6.73
N ILE A 148 8.03 -10.34 7.71
CA ILE A 148 6.67 -10.87 7.58
C ILE A 148 5.69 -9.73 7.85
N MET A 149 4.66 -9.63 7.02
CA MET A 149 3.50 -8.78 7.26
C MET A 149 2.28 -9.64 7.52
N GLU A 150 1.59 -9.38 8.63
CA GLU A 150 0.29 -9.95 8.97
C GLU A 150 -0.76 -8.83 8.99
N GLN A 151 -1.97 -9.14 8.53
CA GLN A 151 -3.09 -8.23 8.49
C GLN A 151 -4.38 -8.96 8.90
N TRP A 152 -5.10 -8.42 9.88
CA TRP A 152 -6.45 -8.86 10.25
C TRP A 152 -7.43 -7.76 9.88
N THR A 153 -8.35 -8.06 8.97
CA THR A 153 -9.31 -7.11 8.39
C THR A 153 -10.73 -7.52 8.75
N THR A 154 -11.38 -6.75 9.61
CA THR A 154 -12.75 -7.00 10.09
C THR A 154 -13.72 -5.99 9.51
N LEU A 155 -14.82 -6.46 8.92
CA LEU A 155 -15.89 -5.60 8.37
C LEU A 155 -17.12 -5.59 9.29
N LYS A 156 -17.56 -4.40 9.74
CA LYS A 156 -18.79 -4.19 10.54
C LYS A 156 -19.51 -2.93 10.10
N GLY A 157 -20.72 -3.07 9.56
CA GLY A 157 -21.44 -1.96 8.94
C GLY A 157 -20.56 -1.26 7.91
N ASN A 158 -20.37 0.06 8.08
CA ASN A 158 -19.55 0.88 7.21
C ASN A 158 -18.08 1.05 7.67
N VAL A 159 -17.66 0.29 8.69
CA VAL A 159 -16.32 0.36 9.29
C VAL A 159 -15.53 -0.90 8.95
N ILE A 160 -14.32 -0.70 8.43
CA ILE A 160 -13.31 -1.73 8.24
C ILE A 160 -12.21 -1.48 9.28
N LYS A 161 -12.10 -2.35 10.27
CA LYS A 161 -10.98 -2.34 11.22
C LYS A 161 -9.84 -3.17 10.65
N VAL A 162 -8.63 -2.64 10.66
CA VAL A 162 -7.44 -3.36 10.23
C VAL A 162 -6.40 -3.34 11.34
N ARG A 163 -6.01 -4.52 11.82
CA ARG A 163 -4.83 -4.71 12.67
C ARG A 163 -3.68 -5.19 11.80
N ASN A 164 -2.50 -4.61 11.99
CA ASN A 164 -1.30 -4.97 11.25
C ASN A 164 -0.21 -5.41 12.22
N LYS A 165 0.63 -6.32 11.75
CA LYS A 165 1.88 -6.68 12.42
C LYS A 165 2.99 -6.85 11.40
N LEU A 166 4.09 -6.16 11.63
CA LEU A 166 5.36 -6.34 10.95
C LEU A 166 6.30 -7.12 11.86
N THR A 167 6.96 -8.15 11.34
CA THR A 167 8.06 -8.86 12.01
C THR A 167 9.29 -8.84 11.11
N CYS A 168 10.29 -8.02 11.46
CA CYS A 168 11.55 -7.95 10.73
C CYS A 168 12.48 -9.09 11.16
N HIS A 169 13.21 -9.65 10.21
CA HIS A 169 14.22 -10.67 10.46
C HIS A 169 15.40 -10.51 9.50
N ARG A 170 15.82 -9.25 9.25
CA ARG A 170 16.91 -8.94 8.34
C ARG A 170 18.21 -9.54 8.83
N THR A 171 18.94 -10.17 7.92
CA THR A 171 20.25 -10.77 8.18
C THR A 171 21.40 -9.82 7.86
N ASP A 172 21.19 -8.87 6.95
CA ASP A 172 22.17 -7.86 6.59
C ASP A 172 22.36 -6.78 7.67
N THR A 173 23.42 -5.97 7.50
CA THR A 173 23.70 -4.80 8.35
C THR A 173 23.80 -3.49 7.55
N ILE A 174 23.46 -3.51 6.25
CA ILE A 174 23.74 -2.39 5.32
C ILE A 174 22.93 -1.15 5.69
N TYR A 175 21.75 -1.36 6.27
CA TYR A 175 20.86 -0.32 6.74
C TYR A 175 21.18 0.17 8.16
N GLY A 176 22.06 -0.50 8.90
CA GLY A 176 22.31 -0.21 10.31
C GLY A 176 21.05 -0.22 11.19
N GLU A 177 21.19 0.33 12.40
CA GLU A 177 20.18 0.30 13.48
C GLU A 177 19.93 1.72 14.02
N GLY A 178 18.87 1.89 14.82
CA GLY A 178 18.63 3.09 15.63
C GLY A 178 18.09 4.31 14.86
N LYS A 179 17.79 4.17 13.57
CA LYS A 179 17.25 5.27 12.75
C LYS A 179 15.73 5.30 12.75
N ALA A 180 15.18 6.41 13.23
CA ALA A 180 13.75 6.68 13.25
C ALA A 180 13.27 7.31 11.93
N HIS A 181 12.16 6.80 11.39
CA HIS A 181 11.48 7.33 10.22
C HIS A 181 9.99 7.54 10.52
N ASN A 182 9.32 8.36 9.71
CA ASN A 182 7.86 8.38 9.70
C ASN A 182 7.37 7.13 8.97
N GLN A 183 6.49 6.36 9.62
CA GLN A 183 5.85 5.19 9.06
C GLN A 183 4.45 5.58 8.54
N GLU A 184 4.03 5.00 7.43
CA GLU A 184 2.68 5.16 6.88
C GLU A 184 1.77 4.10 7.49
N LEU A 185 0.77 4.50 8.29
CA LEU A 185 -0.03 3.60 9.13
C LEU A 185 -1.54 3.67 8.81
N PRO A 186 -2.00 3.34 7.58
CA PRO A 186 -1.27 2.75 6.45
C PRO A 186 -1.05 3.77 5.32
N ALA A 187 -0.56 3.30 4.17
CA ALA A 187 -0.74 4.01 2.90
C ALA A 187 -2.17 3.76 2.39
N VAL A 188 -2.97 4.82 2.15
CA VAL A 188 -4.34 4.74 1.63
C VAL A 188 -4.41 5.43 0.28
N TYR A 189 -4.69 4.68 -0.78
CA TYR A 189 -4.87 5.21 -2.14
C TYR A 189 -6.31 5.07 -2.64
N PRO A 190 -7.20 6.04 -2.36
CA PRO A 190 -8.50 6.08 -3.02
C PRO A 190 -8.39 6.50 -4.48
N ILE A 191 -9.46 6.24 -5.24
CA ILE A 191 -9.63 6.79 -6.59
C ILE A 191 -9.63 8.32 -6.56
N SER A 192 -9.12 8.95 -7.62
CA SER A 192 -9.05 10.42 -7.70
C SER A 192 -10.40 11.10 -7.96
N ALA A 193 -11.45 10.32 -8.26
CA ALA A 193 -12.83 10.80 -8.22
C ALA A 193 -13.33 11.14 -6.81
N LEU A 194 -12.65 10.67 -5.75
CA LEU A 194 -12.83 11.17 -4.39
C LEU A 194 -11.85 12.32 -4.18
N ASN A 195 -12.27 13.54 -4.51
CA ASN A 195 -11.38 14.66 -4.75
C ASN A 195 -11.37 15.77 -3.70
N ASN A 196 -12.27 15.73 -2.72
CA ASN A 196 -12.36 16.72 -1.66
C ASN A 196 -11.77 16.18 -0.35
N LEU A 197 -10.73 16.84 0.16
CA LEU A 197 -10.07 16.47 1.41
C LEU A 197 -10.68 17.19 2.61
N TYR A 198 -11.00 16.44 3.67
CA TYR A 198 -11.54 16.98 4.92
C TYR A 198 -10.83 16.40 6.14
N SER A 199 -10.71 17.21 7.18
CA SER A 199 -10.23 16.82 8.51
C SER A 199 -10.58 17.91 9.54
N TYR A 200 -10.18 17.73 10.79
CA TYR A 200 -10.30 18.74 11.84
C TYR A 200 -8.90 19.13 12.34
N PHE A 201 -8.61 20.44 12.30
CA PHE A 201 -7.32 21.03 12.70
C PHE A 201 -7.45 21.99 13.89
N GLY A 202 -8.62 22.02 14.55
CA GLY A 202 -8.83 22.86 15.73
C GLY A 202 -8.27 22.25 17.01
N ASP A 203 -8.33 23.01 18.09
CA ASP A 203 -7.80 22.68 19.42
C ASP A 203 -8.82 21.99 20.35
N LYS A 204 -10.07 21.80 19.89
CA LYS A 204 -11.16 21.15 20.62
C LYS A 204 -11.61 19.88 19.90
N PRO A 205 -10.76 18.84 19.84
CA PRO A 205 -11.04 17.64 19.07
C PRO A 205 -12.27 16.90 19.61
N PHE A 206 -13.00 16.23 18.73
CA PHE A 206 -14.17 15.40 19.06
C PHE A 206 -15.37 16.18 19.63
N THR A 207 -15.46 17.49 19.37
CA THR A 207 -16.58 18.33 19.83
C THR A 207 -17.64 18.59 18.77
N GLY A 208 -17.41 18.14 17.53
CA GLY A 208 -18.30 18.45 16.40
C GLY A 208 -18.10 19.85 15.80
N ALA A 209 -17.09 20.60 16.25
CA ALA A 209 -16.73 21.90 15.66
C ALA A 209 -16.49 21.81 14.13
N PRO A 210 -16.63 22.90 13.35
CA PRO A 210 -16.55 22.83 11.88
C PRO A 210 -15.28 22.16 11.35
N LEU A 211 -15.43 21.35 10.29
CA LEU A 211 -14.31 20.69 9.61
C LEU A 211 -13.53 21.69 8.74
N ASN A 212 -12.24 21.42 8.60
CA ASN A 212 -11.39 22.08 7.62
C ASN A 212 -11.47 21.36 6.26
N LYS A 213 -11.53 22.14 5.18
CA LYS A 213 -11.40 21.68 3.79
C LYS A 213 -10.13 22.27 3.17
N PRO A 214 -8.94 21.72 3.47
CA PRO A 214 -7.70 22.24 2.90
C PRO A 214 -7.69 22.09 1.37
N LYS A 215 -6.99 22.99 0.67
CA LYS A 215 -6.68 22.81 -0.75
C LYS A 215 -5.86 21.53 -0.92
N VAL A 216 -6.29 20.66 -1.83
CA VAL A 216 -5.57 19.43 -2.15
C VAL A 216 -4.28 19.76 -2.88
N ILE A 217 -3.16 19.26 -2.36
CA ILE A 217 -1.84 19.42 -2.97
C ILE A 217 -1.63 18.32 -4.02
N ASN A 218 -1.21 18.71 -5.22
CA ASN A 218 -0.88 17.78 -6.29
C ASN A 218 0.59 17.35 -6.21
N LEU A 219 0.89 16.09 -6.48
CA LEU A 219 2.27 15.57 -6.53
C LEU A 219 3.10 16.27 -7.62
N ARG A 220 2.48 16.76 -8.70
CA ARG A 220 3.15 17.61 -9.72
C ARG A 220 3.73 18.90 -9.14
N SER A 221 3.26 19.34 -7.97
CA SER A 221 3.79 20.50 -7.23
C SER A 221 5.04 20.16 -6.39
N GLY A 222 5.48 18.89 -6.38
CA GLY A 222 6.70 18.43 -5.72
C GLY A 222 6.46 17.21 -4.83
N PHE A 223 5.64 17.35 -3.79
CA PHE A 223 5.34 16.26 -2.86
C PHE A 223 3.91 16.34 -2.34
N TRP A 224 3.43 15.28 -1.69
CA TRP A 224 2.16 15.28 -0.95
C TRP A 224 2.09 16.44 0.05
N GLY A 225 0.87 16.92 0.33
CA GLY A 225 0.62 17.86 1.43
C GLY A 225 1.06 17.24 2.75
N LYS A 226 1.75 18.04 3.58
CA LYS A 226 2.33 17.60 4.85
C LYS A 226 1.57 18.28 5.99
N TYR A 227 0.80 17.51 6.76
CA TYR A 227 0.06 17.96 7.93
C TYR A 227 0.84 17.52 9.17
N LYS A 228 1.64 18.42 9.73
CA LYS A 228 2.67 18.11 10.74
C LYS A 228 2.42 18.84 12.06
N ASN A 229 3.26 18.60 13.06
CA ASN A 229 3.22 19.26 14.37
C ASN A 229 1.89 19.04 15.10
N ASN A 230 1.38 17.81 15.04
CA ASN A 230 0.12 17.39 15.67
C ASN A 230 -1.12 18.12 15.14
N MET A 231 -1.08 18.58 13.88
CA MET A 231 -2.16 19.36 13.27
C MET A 231 -3.49 18.59 13.15
N VAL A 232 -3.48 17.27 12.99
CA VAL A 232 -4.69 16.46 12.82
C VAL A 232 -5.18 15.96 14.17
N THR A 233 -5.87 16.82 14.91
CA THR A 233 -6.16 16.63 16.35
C THR A 233 -7.26 15.60 16.62
N GLU A 234 -8.05 15.22 15.62
CA GLU A 234 -9.01 14.10 15.70
C GLU A 234 -8.44 12.78 15.14
N ASN A 235 -7.17 12.74 14.71
CA ASN A 235 -6.50 11.55 14.19
C ASN A 235 -7.10 10.93 12.91
N TRP A 236 -7.83 11.72 12.11
CA TRP A 236 -8.40 11.24 10.85
C TRP A 236 -8.39 12.29 9.72
N MET A 237 -8.35 11.80 8.49
CA MET A 237 -8.62 12.57 7.27
C MET A 237 -9.55 11.77 6.35
N ALA A 238 -10.28 12.44 5.48
CA ALA A 238 -11.16 11.79 4.49
C ALA A 238 -11.05 12.42 3.11
N PHE A 239 -11.12 11.58 2.08
CA PHE A 239 -11.39 12.00 0.71
C PHE A 239 -12.83 11.61 0.32
N VAL A 240 -13.58 12.59 -0.17
CA VAL A 240 -14.98 12.43 -0.60
C VAL A 240 -15.20 13.04 -1.97
N ASN A 241 -16.25 12.61 -2.68
CA ASN A 241 -16.71 13.23 -3.92
C ASN A 241 -17.50 14.53 -3.62
N ASP A 242 -18.09 15.12 -4.65
CA ASP A 242 -18.87 16.37 -4.53
C ASP A 242 -20.18 16.19 -3.75
N ASP A 243 -20.71 14.97 -3.68
CA ASP A 243 -21.86 14.60 -2.82
C ASP A 243 -21.46 14.34 -1.36
N LEU A 244 -20.20 14.60 -1.00
CA LEU A 244 -19.60 14.33 0.31
C LEU A 244 -19.58 12.85 0.70
N TRP A 245 -19.66 11.94 -0.26
CA TRP A 245 -19.51 10.50 -0.06
C TRP A 245 -18.09 10.03 -0.38
N GLY A 246 -17.50 9.18 0.46
CA GLY A 246 -16.17 8.63 0.19
C GLY A 246 -15.63 7.78 1.34
N ILE A 247 -14.34 7.95 1.63
CA ILE A 247 -13.60 7.14 2.61
C ILE A 247 -12.76 8.02 3.53
N GLY A 248 -12.86 7.75 4.83
CA GLY A 248 -12.00 8.29 5.87
C GLY A 248 -11.03 7.24 6.40
N VAL A 249 -9.82 7.66 6.74
CA VAL A 249 -8.86 6.86 7.51
C VAL A 249 -8.68 7.47 8.89
N TYR A 250 -8.90 6.65 9.92
CA TYR A 250 -8.71 6.99 11.33
C TYR A 250 -7.64 6.08 11.94
N ALA A 251 -6.58 6.67 12.47
CA ALA A 251 -5.49 5.95 13.12
C ALA A 251 -5.23 6.59 14.48
N PRO A 252 -5.73 6.02 15.60
CA PRO A 252 -5.75 6.67 16.92
C PRO A 252 -4.40 7.19 17.42
N ILE A 253 -3.29 6.60 16.95
CA ILE A 253 -1.93 6.96 17.37
C ILE A 253 -1.28 8.04 16.48
N CYS A 254 -1.96 8.54 15.44
CA CYS A 254 -1.38 9.44 14.44
C CYS A 254 -2.05 10.81 14.48
N THR A 255 -1.26 11.87 14.67
CA THR A 255 -1.69 13.28 14.61
C THR A 255 -1.04 14.04 13.45
N ASN A 256 -0.16 13.36 12.70
CA ASN A 256 0.52 13.87 11.52
C ASN A 256 0.11 13.03 10.31
N PHE A 257 -0.04 13.66 9.15
CA PHE A 257 -0.53 13.00 7.94
C PHE A 257 0.22 13.50 6.70
N LEU A 258 0.32 12.63 5.70
CA LEU A 258 0.44 13.04 4.30
C LEU A 258 -0.93 12.97 3.65
N ALA A 259 -1.27 13.94 2.82
CA ALA A 259 -2.43 13.83 1.93
C ALA A 259 -2.28 14.67 0.66
N GLY A 260 -2.83 14.18 -0.45
CA GLY A 260 -2.76 14.87 -1.73
C GLY A 260 -3.32 14.04 -2.88
N MET A 261 -2.93 14.40 -4.10
CA MET A 261 -3.29 13.69 -5.33
C MET A 261 -2.13 13.55 -6.29
N ALA A 262 -2.03 12.42 -6.97
CA ALA A 262 -1.23 12.29 -8.17
C ALA A 262 -2.13 12.53 -9.38
N LYS A 263 -1.70 13.42 -10.27
CA LYS A 263 -2.41 13.80 -11.51
C LYS A 263 -3.79 14.42 -11.22
N ASP A 264 -4.61 14.54 -12.24
CA ASP A 264 -5.86 15.31 -12.22
C ASP A 264 -6.98 14.50 -11.53
N PRO A 265 -7.99 15.14 -10.91
CA PRO A 265 -9.09 14.44 -10.24
C PRO A 265 -10.07 13.81 -11.24
N GLY A 266 -10.96 12.95 -10.75
CA GLY A 266 -12.08 12.41 -11.53
C GLY A 266 -11.87 11.04 -12.16
N TYR A 267 -10.79 10.34 -11.83
CA TYR A 267 -10.46 9.02 -12.38
C TYR A 267 -10.70 7.88 -11.39
N GLU A 268 -10.77 6.66 -11.91
CA GLU A 268 -11.25 5.45 -11.23
C GLU A 268 -10.10 4.49 -10.85
N ALA A 269 -10.45 3.27 -10.42
CA ALA A 269 -9.57 2.33 -9.74
C ALA A 269 -8.31 1.92 -10.52
N HIS A 270 -8.38 1.83 -11.84
CA HIS A 270 -7.25 1.37 -12.66
C HIS A 270 -6.45 2.52 -13.29
N ASP A 271 -6.88 3.75 -13.07
CA ASP A 271 -6.23 4.92 -13.63
C ASP A 271 -5.00 5.31 -12.83
N SER A 272 -4.03 5.91 -13.52
CA SER A 272 -2.81 6.41 -12.89
C SER A 272 -3.01 7.61 -11.95
N ALA A 273 -4.17 8.27 -11.99
CA ALA A 273 -4.51 9.37 -11.11
C ALA A 273 -5.18 8.85 -9.83
N THR A 274 -4.72 9.32 -8.66
CA THR A 274 -5.16 8.81 -7.35
C THR A 274 -5.17 9.90 -6.31
N SER A 275 -6.11 9.82 -5.37
CA SER A 275 -6.03 10.51 -4.09
C SER A 275 -5.18 9.69 -3.13
N TYR A 276 -4.53 10.33 -2.16
CA TYR A 276 -3.64 9.66 -1.23
C TYR A 276 -3.76 10.25 0.17
N MET A 277 -3.86 9.39 1.18
CA MET A 277 -3.76 9.74 2.60
C MET A 277 -2.86 8.74 3.31
N ALA A 278 -2.01 9.21 4.20
CA ALA A 278 -1.25 8.34 5.10
C ALA A 278 -1.15 8.99 6.49
N PRO A 279 -1.78 8.40 7.52
CA PRO A 279 -1.46 8.70 8.90
C PRO A 279 0.00 8.37 9.17
N LEU A 280 0.70 9.25 9.89
CA LEU A 280 2.12 9.13 10.18
C LEU A 280 2.38 8.99 11.67
N ASN A 281 3.16 7.96 12.01
CA ASN A 281 3.79 7.83 13.33
C ASN A 281 5.30 7.61 13.18
N LYS A 282 6.09 8.23 14.05
CA LYS A 282 7.55 8.10 14.01
C LYS A 282 7.97 6.86 14.80
N ALA A 283 8.70 5.95 14.14
CA ALA A 283 9.22 4.74 14.78
C ALA A 283 10.61 4.36 14.25
N THR A 284 11.37 3.64 15.07
CA THR A 284 12.70 3.11 14.74
C THR A 284 12.59 1.62 14.43
N PHE A 285 12.88 1.24 13.18
CA PHE A 285 12.84 -0.14 12.74
C PHE A 285 14.25 -0.69 12.59
N ASN A 286 14.56 -1.61 13.48
CA ASN A 286 15.80 -2.36 13.58
C ASN A 286 15.65 -3.72 12.87
N LYS A 287 16.76 -4.46 12.69
CA LYS A 287 16.72 -5.73 11.94
C LYS A 287 15.76 -6.80 12.48
N ASN A 288 15.40 -6.72 13.75
CA ASN A 288 14.52 -7.66 14.45
C ASN A 288 13.26 -6.99 15.06
N THR A 289 12.89 -5.80 14.58
CA THR A 289 11.71 -5.10 15.10
C THR A 289 10.42 -5.88 14.84
N VAL A 290 9.59 -6.00 15.88
CA VAL A 290 8.17 -6.31 15.77
C VAL A 290 7.39 -5.02 15.98
N TYR A 291 6.45 -4.72 15.09
CA TYR A 291 5.65 -3.50 15.16
C TYR A 291 4.18 -3.81 14.87
N GLU A 292 3.28 -3.34 15.73
CA GLU A 292 1.84 -3.54 15.60
C GLU A 292 1.10 -2.21 15.67
N TYR A 293 0.02 -2.09 14.89
CA TYR A 293 -0.88 -0.95 14.96
C TYR A 293 -2.25 -1.30 14.36
N ASP A 294 -3.25 -0.56 14.82
CA ASP A 294 -4.60 -0.60 14.29
C ASP A 294 -4.91 0.69 13.51
N TYR A 295 -5.64 0.54 12.41
CA TYR A 295 -6.32 1.65 11.74
C TYR A 295 -7.75 1.26 11.37
N TYR A 296 -8.54 2.27 11.04
CA TYR A 296 -9.94 2.12 10.67
C TYR A 296 -10.17 2.86 9.36
N LEU A 297 -10.85 2.19 8.42
CA LEU A 297 -11.42 2.84 7.25
C LEU A 297 -12.93 2.96 7.48
N ILE A 298 -13.47 4.14 7.24
CA ILE A 298 -14.91 4.41 7.37
C ILE A 298 -15.40 4.92 6.03
N VAL A 299 -16.39 4.24 5.46
CA VAL A 299 -16.96 4.57 4.16
C VAL A 299 -18.34 5.18 4.36
N GLY A 300 -18.70 6.20 3.60
CA GLY A 300 -20.01 6.84 3.73
C GLY A 300 -20.00 8.32 3.40
N ASN A 301 -21.09 8.99 3.73
CA ASN A 301 -21.15 10.46 3.73
C ASN A 301 -20.23 11.01 4.82
N LEU A 302 -19.64 12.18 4.60
CA LEU A 302 -18.66 12.82 5.49
C LEU A 302 -19.17 12.94 6.94
N ASN A 303 -20.45 13.28 7.13
CA ASN A 303 -21.07 13.34 8.45
C ASN A 303 -21.14 11.95 9.13
N THR A 304 -21.45 10.90 8.37
CA THR A 304 -21.44 9.52 8.85
C THR A 304 -20.03 9.08 9.20
N ILE A 305 -19.04 9.38 8.35
CA ILE A 305 -17.61 9.11 8.61
C ILE A 305 -17.21 9.69 9.97
N ARG A 306 -17.46 10.99 10.18
CA ARG A 306 -17.13 11.68 11.42
C ARG A 306 -17.83 11.07 12.65
N LYS A 307 -19.14 10.82 12.55
CA LYS A 307 -19.92 10.22 13.64
C LYS A 307 -19.38 8.84 14.03
N SER A 308 -19.12 7.97 13.06
CA SER A 308 -18.53 6.64 13.31
C SER A 308 -17.17 6.75 14.00
N ILE A 309 -16.32 7.70 13.59
CA ILE A 309 -15.00 7.93 14.20
C ILE A 309 -15.14 8.38 15.66
N TYR A 310 -16.12 9.23 15.97
CA TYR A 310 -16.36 9.67 17.35
C TYR A 310 -16.77 8.50 18.25
N SER A 311 -17.69 7.66 17.78
CA SER A 311 -18.08 6.43 18.49
C SER A 311 -16.91 5.45 18.65
N LEU A 312 -16.03 5.33 17.63
CA LEU A 312 -14.81 4.52 17.73
C LEU A 312 -13.84 5.08 18.77
N ASN A 313 -13.61 6.40 18.79
CA ASN A 313 -12.74 7.06 19.77
C ASN A 313 -13.23 6.84 21.21
N GLU A 314 -14.53 6.96 21.46
CA GLU A 314 -15.14 6.65 22.75
C GLU A 314 -14.95 5.18 23.12
N SER A 315 -15.25 4.25 22.20
CA SER A 315 -15.12 2.80 22.44
C SER A 315 -13.68 2.33 22.62
N ILE A 316 -12.69 3.02 22.06
CA ILE A 316 -11.28 2.68 22.22
C ILE A 316 -10.77 3.18 23.58
N LYS A 317 -11.19 4.37 24.02
CA LYS A 317 -10.80 4.95 25.32
C LYS A 317 -11.42 4.24 26.52
N SER A 318 -12.53 3.54 26.33
CA SER A 318 -13.21 2.79 27.40
C SER A 318 -12.65 1.37 27.64
N LYS A 319 -11.63 0.95 26.86
CA LYS A 319 -10.92 -0.32 27.01
C LYS A 319 -9.55 -0.09 27.62
#